data_AF-A0A661JJW0-F1
#
_entry.id   AF-A0A661JJW0-F1
#
_cell.length_a   1.000
_cell.length_b   1.000
_cell.length_c   1.000
_cell.angle_alpha   90.00
_cell.angle_beta   90.00
_cell.angle_gamma   90.00
#
_symmetry.space_group_name_H-M   'P 1'
#
loop_
_entity.id
_entity.type
_entity.pdbx_description
1 polymer ?
#
loop_
_entity_poly.entity_id
_entity_poly.type
_entity_poly.pdbx_seq_one_letter_code
_entity_poly.pdbx_strand_id
1 'polypeptide(L)'
;MPLENVTNLQATLGHEKVTFTWTNPTDSDFARVMIRFRTDGTTVPNGDGGEIAGSPGQTGSYVHHNLDPTKRYYYSFFIYDTSGNYSHTVHIMVQQLAANHDPVIE
;
A
#
# COMPACT_ATOMS: atom_id res chain seq x y z
N MET A 1 5.81 18.52 15.48
CA MET A 1 4.85 18.83 14.41
C MET A 1 3.98 17.59 14.23
N PRO A 2 2.68 17.67 13.95
CA PRO A 2 1.94 16.47 13.60
C PRO A 2 2.51 15.90 12.30
N LEU A 3 2.79 14.59 12.29
CA LEU A 3 3.30 13.91 11.10
C LEU A 3 2.26 13.96 9.99
N GLU A 4 2.66 14.38 8.79
CA GLU A 4 1.78 14.34 7.63
C GLU A 4 1.62 12.91 7.10
N ASN A 5 0.50 12.66 6.41
CA ASN A 5 0.22 11.37 5.79
C ASN A 5 0.89 11.27 4.41
N VAL A 6 0.97 10.05 3.87
CA VAL A 6 1.24 9.90 2.42
C VAL A 6 0.15 10.61 1.60
N THR A 7 0.55 11.19 0.48
CA THR A 7 -0.36 11.82 -0.49
C THR A 7 -0.24 11.16 -1.85
N ASN A 8 -1.12 11.50 -2.80
CA ASN A 8 -1.13 10.94 -4.16
C ASN A 8 -1.11 9.40 -4.21
N LEU A 9 -1.75 8.75 -3.23
CA LEU A 9 -1.82 7.30 -3.16
C LEU A 9 -2.62 6.75 -4.34
N GLN A 10 -2.00 5.89 -5.14
CA GLN A 10 -2.60 5.23 -6.29
C GLN A 10 -2.39 3.72 -6.20
N ALA A 11 -3.28 2.97 -6.83
CA ALA A 11 -3.19 1.52 -6.98
C ALA A 11 -3.42 1.13 -8.44
N THR A 12 -2.45 0.43 -9.03
CA THR A 12 -2.52 -0.08 -10.39
C THR A 12 -2.56 -1.60 -10.35
N LEU A 13 -3.65 -2.18 -10.86
CA LEU A 13 -3.83 -3.63 -10.92
C LEU A 13 -3.01 -4.24 -12.07
N GLY A 14 -2.44 -5.42 -11.82
CA GLY A 14 -1.91 -6.33 -12.85
C GLY A 14 -2.33 -7.76 -12.52
N HIS A 15 -1.95 -8.73 -13.36
CA HIS A 15 -2.27 -10.15 -13.13
C HIS A 15 -1.78 -10.62 -11.75
N GLU A 16 -2.71 -10.96 -10.86
CA GLU A 16 -2.48 -11.42 -9.49
C GLU A 16 -1.56 -10.50 -8.67
N LYS A 17 -1.55 -9.20 -8.99
CA LYS A 17 -0.72 -8.22 -8.29
C LYS A 17 -1.35 -6.84 -8.27
N VAL A 18 -0.91 -6.02 -7.33
CA VAL A 18 -1.18 -4.58 -7.32
C VAL A 18 0.11 -3.81 -7.05
N THR A 19 0.31 -2.74 -7.79
CA THR A 19 1.38 -1.77 -7.55
C THR A 19 0.78 -0.52 -6.92
N PHE A 20 1.29 -0.14 -5.76
CA PHE A 20 0.99 1.12 -5.10
C PHE A 20 2.08 2.13 -5.36
N THR A 21 1.69 3.38 -5.57
CA THR A 21 2.60 4.53 -5.57
C THR A 21 2.01 5.63 -4.69
N TRP A 22 2.87 6.41 -4.06
CA TRP A 22 2.46 7.52 -3.20
C TRP A 22 3.59 8.55 -3.10
N THR A 23 3.28 9.73 -2.58
CA THR A 23 4.26 10.76 -2.22
C THR A 23 4.48 10.74 -0.71
N ASN A 24 5.73 10.59 -0.28
CA ASN A 24 6.12 10.72 1.12
C ASN A 24 5.90 12.16 1.60
N PRO A 25 5.57 12.38 2.89
CA PRO A 25 5.48 13.73 3.44
C PRO A 25 6.84 14.44 3.35
N THR A 26 6.83 15.77 3.36
CA THR A 26 8.05 16.59 3.31
C THR A 26 8.67 16.83 4.69
N ASP A 27 8.09 16.23 5.73
CA ASP A 27 8.59 16.30 7.11
C ASP A 27 10.04 15.82 7.19
N SER A 28 10.92 16.63 7.80
CA SER A 28 12.36 16.33 7.86
C SER A 28 12.71 15.10 8.69
N ASP A 29 11.80 14.66 9.56
CA ASP A 29 11.95 13.49 10.44
C ASP A 29 11.29 12.21 9.87
N PHE A 30 10.68 12.28 8.68
CA PHE A 30 10.17 11.12 7.96
C PHE A 30 11.26 10.04 7.81
N ALA A 31 10.92 8.80 8.15
CA ALA A 31 11.83 7.65 8.00
C ALA A 31 11.28 6.60 7.03
N ARG A 32 10.01 6.19 7.24
CA ARG A 32 9.43 5.05 6.53
C ARG A 32 7.92 5.11 6.45
N VAL A 33 7.38 4.40 5.46
CA VAL A 33 5.96 4.08 5.34
C VAL A 33 5.72 2.65 5.77
N MET A 34 4.76 2.46 6.67
CA MET A 34 4.28 1.15 7.05
C MET A 34 3.01 0.81 6.28
N ILE A 35 3.00 -0.36 5.64
CA ILE A 35 1.85 -0.89 4.93
C ILE A 35 1.33 -2.11 5.68
N ARG A 36 0.01 -2.20 5.81
CA ARG A 36 -0.71 -3.35 6.37
C ARG A 36 -1.88 -3.70 5.47
N PHE A 37 -2.19 -4.99 5.33
CA PHE A 37 -3.38 -5.40 4.60
C PHE A 37 -4.19 -6.46 5.34
N ARG A 38 -5.45 -6.61 4.93
CA ARG A 38 -6.35 -7.68 5.39
C ARG A 38 -7.30 -8.10 4.27
N THR A 39 -7.80 -9.33 4.36
CA THR A 39 -8.86 -9.83 3.45
C THR A 39 -10.17 -10.13 4.17
N ASP A 40 -10.14 -10.43 5.47
CA ASP A 40 -11.28 -10.94 6.24
C ASP A 40 -11.38 -10.38 7.68
N GLY A 41 -10.64 -9.31 7.98
CA GLY A 41 -10.66 -8.67 9.31
C GLY A 41 -9.38 -8.83 10.12
N THR A 42 -8.53 -9.80 9.79
CA THR A 42 -7.20 -9.93 10.41
C THR A 42 -6.13 -9.21 9.60
N THR A 43 -5.36 -8.33 10.25
CA THR A 43 -4.26 -7.60 9.63
C THR A 43 -3.02 -8.46 9.54
N VAL A 44 -2.48 -8.61 8.34
CA VAL A 44 -1.23 -9.35 8.07
C VAL A 44 -0.17 -8.34 7.59
N PRO A 45 1.04 -8.35 8.17
CA PRO A 45 2.19 -7.65 7.60
C PRO A 45 2.55 -8.23 6.23
N ASN A 46 2.92 -7.39 5.28
CA ASN A 46 3.19 -7.75 3.90
C ASN A 46 4.59 -8.35 3.61
N GLY A 47 5.10 -9.15 4.55
CA GLY A 47 6.50 -9.59 4.55
C GLY A 47 7.44 -8.45 4.97
N ASP A 48 8.57 -8.81 5.58
CA ASP A 48 9.59 -7.88 6.12
C ASP A 48 9.04 -6.79 7.06
N GLY A 49 8.03 -7.15 7.86
CA GLY A 49 7.40 -6.22 8.79
C GLY A 49 6.63 -5.08 8.11
N GLY A 50 6.51 -5.03 6.78
CA GLY A 50 5.74 -4.05 6.00
C GLY A 50 6.26 -2.62 6.00
N GLU A 51 7.53 -2.43 6.35
CA GLU A 51 8.19 -1.13 6.40
C GLU A 51 8.91 -0.82 5.10
N ILE A 52 8.69 0.36 4.55
CA ILE A 52 9.31 0.83 3.31
C ILE A 52 10.02 2.14 3.60
N ALA A 53 11.35 2.10 3.62
CA ALA A 53 12.18 3.29 3.78
C ALA A 53 12.06 4.22 2.56
N GLY A 54 12.27 5.51 2.79
CA GLY A 54 12.32 6.50 1.72
C GLY A 54 12.91 7.82 2.19
N SER A 55 12.79 8.85 1.35
CA SER A 55 13.19 10.21 1.70
C SER A 55 11.98 11.16 1.68
N PRO A 56 12.03 12.27 2.43
CA PRO A 56 10.97 13.27 2.44
C PRO A 56 10.63 13.78 1.04
N GLY A 57 9.34 13.92 0.74
CA GLY A 57 8.83 14.44 -0.54
C GLY A 57 9.06 13.55 -1.77
N GLN A 58 9.74 12.41 -1.62
CA GLN A 58 9.99 11.49 -2.74
C GLN A 58 8.80 10.54 -2.97
N THR A 59 8.74 9.99 -4.18
CA THR A 59 7.76 8.96 -4.53
C THR A 59 8.16 7.61 -3.94
N GLY A 60 7.27 7.02 -3.16
CA GLY A 60 7.38 5.63 -2.70
C GLY A 60 6.63 4.67 -3.63
N SER A 61 7.01 3.39 -3.59
CA SER A 61 6.36 2.34 -4.38
C SER A 61 6.39 1.00 -3.65
N TYR A 62 5.34 0.21 -3.84
CA TYR A 62 5.23 -1.16 -3.31
C TYR A 62 4.42 -2.05 -4.23
N VAL A 63 4.88 -3.29 -4.45
CA VAL A 63 4.12 -4.28 -5.22
C VAL A 63 3.72 -5.43 -4.31
N HIS A 64 2.41 -5.69 -4.21
CA HIS A 64 1.88 -6.89 -3.55
C HIS A 64 1.56 -7.93 -4.64
N HIS A 65 2.28 -9.05 -4.61
CA HIS A 65 2.11 -10.19 -5.52
C HIS A 65 1.19 -11.27 -4.94
N ASN A 66 0.83 -12.25 -5.77
CA ASN A 66 0.07 -13.44 -5.38
C ASN A 66 -1.30 -13.09 -4.77
N LEU A 67 -1.95 -12.06 -5.33
CA LEU A 67 -3.31 -11.70 -4.92
C LEU A 67 -4.29 -12.74 -5.43
N ASP A 68 -5.14 -13.22 -4.55
CA ASP A 68 -6.28 -14.06 -4.89
C ASP A 68 -7.35 -13.20 -5.59
N PRO A 69 -7.73 -13.52 -6.84
CA PRO A 69 -8.65 -12.70 -7.59
C PRO A 69 -10.08 -12.69 -7.04
N THR A 70 -10.41 -13.66 -6.19
CA THR A 70 -11.73 -13.77 -5.54
C THR A 70 -11.82 -12.92 -4.27
N LYS A 71 -10.69 -12.44 -3.75
CA LYS A 71 -10.63 -11.70 -2.49
C LYS A 71 -10.60 -10.20 -2.71
N ARG A 72 -11.19 -9.51 -1.75
CA ARG A 72 -11.02 -8.07 -1.58
C ARG A 72 -9.95 -7.81 -0.54
N TYR A 73 -9.04 -6.91 -0.86
CA TYR A 73 -7.93 -6.53 0.01
C TYR A 73 -8.11 -5.09 0.47
N TYR A 74 -7.91 -4.86 1.76
CA TYR A 74 -7.96 -3.54 2.39
C TYR A 74 -6.59 -3.19 2.91
N TYR A 75 -6.02 -2.10 2.41
CA TYR A 75 -4.69 -1.63 2.77
C TYR A 75 -4.75 -0.39 3.64
N SER A 76 -3.76 -0.27 4.52
CA SER A 76 -3.55 0.87 5.41
C SER A 76 -2.10 1.34 5.28
N PHE A 77 -1.92 2.64 5.08
CA PHE A 77 -0.64 3.32 4.96
C PHE A 77 -0.52 4.32 6.09
N PHE A 78 0.59 4.28 6.82
CA PHE A 78 0.90 5.27 7.85
C PHE A 78 2.41 5.49 7.93
N ILE A 79 2.79 6.70 8.31
CA ILE A 79 4.18 7.10 8.44
C ILE A 79 4.68 6.70 9.82
N TYR A 80 5.95 6.28 9.87
CA TYR A 80 6.72 6.12 11.08
C TYR A 80 7.96 7.01 10.97
N ASP A 81 8.14 7.92 11.94
CA ASP A 81 9.32 8.80 12.00
C ASP A 81 10.49 8.16 12.77
N THR A 82 11.65 8.82 12.72
CA THR A 82 12.85 8.38 13.46
C THR A 82 12.72 8.46 14.99
N SER A 83 11.72 9.16 15.51
CA SER A 83 11.43 9.33 16.94
C SER A 83 10.39 8.33 17.48
N GLY A 84 9.82 7.49 16.60
CA GLY A 84 8.81 6.49 16.94
C GLY A 84 7.36 6.98 16.90
N ASN A 85 7.08 8.16 16.34
CA ASN A 85 5.70 8.64 16.17
C ASN A 85 5.08 8.10 14.89
N TYR A 86 3.74 8.08 14.89
CA TYR A 86 2.93 7.60 13.78
C TYR A 86 2.04 8.72 13.24
N SER A 87 1.86 8.76 11.92
CA SER A 87 0.81 9.60 11.30
C SER A 87 -0.58 9.00 11.50
N HIS A 88 -1.61 9.72 11.02
CA HIS A 88 -2.90 9.11 10.76
C HIS A 88 -2.81 8.08 9.61
N THR A 89 -3.83 7.23 9.49
CA THR A 89 -3.86 6.17 8.47
C THR A 89 -4.60 6.60 7.21
N VAL A 90 -4.00 6.31 6.05
CA VAL A 90 -4.65 6.40 4.74
C VAL A 90 -5.05 5.00 4.29
N HIS A 91 -6.28 4.85 3.80
CA HIS A 91 -6.83 3.56 3.39
C HIS A 91 -7.05 3.50 1.88
N ILE A 92 -6.80 2.33 1.31
CA ILE A 92 -7.18 2.02 -0.07
C ILE A 92 -7.67 0.57 -0.15
N MET A 93 -8.70 0.34 -0.95
CA MET A 93 -9.27 -0.99 -1.18
C MET A 93 -9.02 -1.40 -2.62
N VAL A 94 -8.70 -2.67 -2.82
CA VAL A 94 -8.52 -3.25 -4.15
C VAL A 94 -9.19 -4.61 -4.22
N GLN A 95 -9.74 -4.91 -5.39
CA GLN A 95 -10.23 -6.22 -5.73
C GLN A 95 -9.76 -6.46 -7.16
N GLN A 96 -9.01 -7.54 -7.37
CA GLN A 96 -8.68 -8.00 -8.70
C GLN A 96 -9.99 -8.31 -9.42
N LEU A 97 -10.08 -7.93 -10.69
CA LEU A 97 -11.10 -8.53 -11.54
C LEU A 97 -10.60 -9.94 -11.85
N ALA A 98 -11.46 -10.95 -11.68
CA ALA A 98 -11.17 -12.24 -12.30
C ALA A 98 -10.85 -11.95 -13.77
N ALA A 99 -9.75 -12.51 -14.29
CA ALA A 99 -9.50 -12.42 -15.71
C ALA A 99 -10.77 -12.92 -16.40
N ASN A 100 -11.49 -12.02 -17.06
CA ASN A 100 -12.59 -12.42 -17.91
C ASN A 100 -11.96 -13.44 -18.85
N HIS A 101 -12.44 -14.68 -18.80
CA HIS A 101 -12.07 -15.68 -19.79
C HIS A 101 -12.31 -14.98 -21.14
N ASP A 102 -11.24 -14.69 -21.88
CA ASP A 102 -11.36 -14.10 -23.20
C ASP A 102 -12.41 -14.93 -23.95
N PRO A 103 -13.39 -14.33 -24.63
CA PRO A 103 -14.26 -15.09 -25.49
C PRO A 103 -13.35 -15.79 -26.49
N VAL A 104 -13.27 -17.13 -26.40
CA VAL A 104 -12.72 -17.94 -27.48
C VAL A 104 -13.62 -17.66 -28.67
N ILE A 105 -13.12 -16.87 -29.60
CA ILE A 105 -13.73 -16.73 -30.92
C ILE A 105 -13.35 -18.04 -31.63
N GLU A 106 -14.23 -19.04 -31.54
CA GLU A 106 -14.25 -20.15 -32.51
C GLU A 106 -14.81 -19.66 -33.85
#